data_AF-A0A2W6CYA6-F1
#
_entry.id   AF-A0A2W6CYA6-F1
#
_cell.length_a   1.000
_cell.length_b   1.000
_cell.length_c   1.000
_cell.angle_alpha   90.00
_cell.angle_beta   90.00
_cell.angle_gamma   90.00
#
_symmetry.space_group_name_H-M   'P 1'
#
loop_
_entity.id
_entity.type
_entity.pdbx_description
1 polymer ?
#
loop_
_entity_poly.entity_id
_entity_poly.type
_entity_poly.pdbx_seq_one_letter_code
_entity_poly.pdbx_strand_id
1 'polypeptide(L)'
;PNVDSVLVGLERRGLAAPAELRRLVHAAFAHRRKTLAGSLSLAPDTGPDRRARARRALESMGLAADSRAERLAPEQFRELANRMSR
;
A
#
# COMPACT_ATOMS: atom_id res chain seq x y z
N PRO A 1 -8.68 -32.04 -8.65
CA PRO A 1 -8.90 -30.76 -7.96
C PRO A 1 -9.97 -29.97 -8.74
N ASN A 2 -10.79 -29.14 -8.08
CA ASN A 2 -11.88 -28.39 -8.73
C ASN A 2 -11.40 -27.11 -9.44
N VAL A 3 -10.11 -26.79 -9.34
CA VAL A 3 -9.44 -25.64 -9.95
C VAL A 3 -8.11 -26.10 -10.54
N ASP A 4 -7.59 -25.32 -11.48
CA ASP A 4 -6.32 -25.61 -12.15
C ASP A 4 -5.11 -25.43 -11.23
N SER A 5 -4.06 -26.21 -11.50
CA SER A 5 -2.79 -26.16 -10.80
C SER A 5 -1.70 -25.57 -11.70
N VAL A 6 -0.81 -24.78 -11.10
CA VAL A 6 0.38 -24.23 -11.76
C VAL A 6 1.61 -24.38 -10.87
N LEU A 7 2.79 -24.56 -11.48
CA LEU A 7 4.09 -24.53 -10.79
C LEU A 7 4.73 -23.15 -10.97
N VAL A 8 5.09 -22.50 -9.86
CA VAL A 8 5.74 -21.18 -9.86
C VAL A 8 7.10 -21.28 -9.17
N GLY A 9 8.17 -20.93 -9.89
CA GLY A 9 9.51 -20.77 -9.32
C GLY A 9 9.75 -19.33 -8.89
N LEU A 10 10.21 -19.12 -7.65
CA LEU A 10 10.55 -17.80 -7.12
C LEU A 10 12.02 -17.78 -6.71
N GLU A 11 12.81 -16.88 -7.30
CA GLU A 11 14.20 -16.66 -6.92
C GLU A 11 14.29 -15.51 -5.92
N ARG A 12 14.96 -15.73 -4.78
CA ARG A 12 15.19 -14.68 -3.80
C ARG A 12 16.27 -13.72 -4.29
N ARG A 13 15.88 -12.48 -4.56
CA ARG A 13 16.80 -11.41 -5.02
C ARG A 13 17.33 -10.52 -3.90
N GLY A 14 16.83 -10.67 -2.67
CA GLY A 14 17.25 -9.84 -1.54
C GLY A 14 16.47 -10.10 -0.25
N LEU A 15 16.64 -9.18 0.70
CA LEU A 15 15.94 -9.21 1.98
C LEU A 15 14.45 -8.94 1.82
N ALA A 16 13.67 -9.40 2.80
CA ALA A 16 12.24 -9.11 2.86
C ALA A 16 11.99 -7.61 3.07
N ALA A 17 10.85 -7.12 2.58
CA ALA A 17 10.40 -5.77 2.86
C ALA A 17 10.25 -5.51 4.37
N PRO A 18 10.59 -4.31 4.87
CA PRO A 18 10.37 -3.92 6.25
C PRO A 18 8.91 -4.13 6.68
N ALA A 19 8.70 -4.43 7.97
CA ALA A 19 7.37 -4.77 8.48
C ALA A 19 6.36 -3.63 8.29
N GLU A 20 6.81 -2.38 8.38
CA GLU A 20 6.06 -1.15 8.20
C GLU A 20 5.50 -1.06 6.77
N LEU A 21 6.35 -1.33 5.78
CA LEU A 21 5.97 -1.33 4.37
C LEU A 21 4.95 -2.43 4.08
N ARG A 22 5.15 -3.64 4.63
CA ARG A 22 4.17 -4.73 4.48
C ARG A 22 2.82 -4.34 5.11
N ARG A 23 2.81 -3.81 6.34
CA ARG A 23 1.59 -3.35 7.01
C ARG A 23 0.88 -2.26 6.20
N LEU A 24 1.63 -1.32 5.62
CA LEU A 24 1.07 -0.28 4.74
C LEU A 24 0.39 -0.89 3.51
N VAL A 25 1.06 -1.81 2.81
CA VAL A 25 0.52 -2.49 1.62
C VAL A 25 -0.74 -3.28 1.98
N HIS A 26 -0.72 -4.08 3.05
CA HIS A 26 -1.90 -4.81 3.50
C HIS A 26 -3.08 -3.88 3.81
N ALA A 27 -2.84 -2.78 4.54
CA ALA A 27 -3.88 -1.81 4.85
C ALA A 27 -4.42 -1.09 3.59
N ALA A 28 -3.57 -0.80 2.61
CA ALA A 28 -3.97 -0.15 1.36
C ALA A 28 -4.90 -1.05 0.52
N PHE A 29 -4.66 -2.37 0.51
CA PHE A 29 -5.45 -3.34 -0.25
C PHE A 29 -6.62 -3.95 0.54
N ALA A 30 -6.76 -3.67 1.84
CA ALA A 30 -7.79 -4.25 2.71
C ALA A 30 -9.23 -4.01 2.22
N HIS A 31 -9.47 -2.92 1.48
CA HIS A 31 -10.79 -2.57 0.98
C HIS A 31 -10.77 -2.37 -0.54
N ARG A 32 -11.06 -3.44 -1.31
CA ARG A 32 -10.98 -3.46 -2.78
C ARG A 32 -11.59 -2.24 -3.45
N ARG A 33 -12.72 -1.69 -2.96
CA ARG A 33 -13.43 -0.60 -3.65
C ARG A 33 -13.11 0.82 -3.14
N LYS A 34 -12.25 0.97 -2.13
CA LYS A 34 -11.91 2.28 -1.54
C LYS A 34 -10.66 2.88 -2.18
N THR A 35 -10.52 4.19 -2.07
CA THR A 35 -9.26 4.88 -2.36
C THR A 35 -8.19 4.39 -1.38
N LEU A 36 -6.90 4.48 -1.74
CA LEU A 36 -5.79 4.09 -0.87
C LEU A 36 -5.90 4.81 0.48
N ALA A 37 -6.04 6.14 0.46
CA ALA A 37 -6.17 6.93 1.68
C ALA A 37 -7.41 6.54 2.51
N GLY A 38 -8.51 6.17 1.86
CA GLY A 38 -9.73 5.70 2.52
C GLY A 38 -9.62 4.29 3.09
N SER A 39 -8.83 3.40 2.48
CA SER A 39 -8.54 2.08 3.06
C SER A 39 -7.63 2.21 4.27
N LEU A 40 -6.61 3.07 4.19
CA LEU A 40 -5.68 3.33 5.29
C LEU A 40 -6.35 3.96 6.51
N SER A 41 -7.39 4.77 6.34
CA SER A 41 -8.11 5.39 7.46
C SER A 41 -9.00 4.43 8.25
N LEU A 42 -9.15 3.19 7.76
CA LEU A 42 -9.94 2.14 8.41
C LEU A 42 -9.06 1.07 9.03
N ALA A 43 -7.75 1.18 8.86
CA ALA A 43 -6.83 0.28 9.51
C ALA A 43 -6.85 0.53 11.03
N PRO A 44 -6.81 -0.53 11.85
CA PRO A 44 -6.74 -0.40 13.30
C PRO A 44 -5.49 0.38 13.73
N ASP A 45 -5.58 1.03 14.90
CA ASP A 45 -4.48 1.78 15.53
C ASP A 45 -3.88 2.89 14.64
N THR A 46 -4.71 3.50 13.79
CA THR A 46 -4.32 4.64 12.97
C THR A 46 -4.89 5.94 13.53
N GLY A 47 -4.01 6.89 13.83
CA GLY A 47 -4.44 8.23 14.27
C GLY A 47 -5.29 8.96 13.23
N PRO A 48 -6.12 9.94 13.64
CA PRO A 48 -7.14 10.57 12.79
C PRO A 48 -6.57 11.19 11.50
N ASP A 49 -5.31 11.62 11.54
CA ASP A 49 -4.64 12.28 10.42
C ASP A 49 -4.09 11.33 9.35
N ARG A 50 -4.18 10.00 9.55
CA ARG A 50 -3.63 8.99 8.62
C ARG A 50 -4.13 9.21 7.19
N ARG A 51 -5.42 9.52 7.03
CA ARG A 51 -6.06 9.79 5.73
C ARG A 51 -5.46 11.03 5.08
N ALA A 52 -5.37 12.13 5.82
CA ALA A 52 -4.87 13.41 5.32
C ALA A 52 -3.38 13.32 4.95
N ARG A 53 -2.56 12.65 5.77
CA ARG A 53 -1.14 12.39 5.46
C ARG A 53 -0.98 11.58 4.18
N ALA A 54 -1.76 10.51 4.01
CA ALA A 54 -1.70 9.70 2.79
C ALA A 54 -2.05 10.51 1.54
N ARG A 55 -3.07 11.37 1.60
CA ARG A 55 -3.46 12.26 0.48
C ARG A 55 -2.35 13.24 0.11
N ARG A 56 -1.79 13.95 1.09
CA ARG A 56 -0.68 14.88 0.87
C ARG A 56 0.56 14.17 0.31
N ALA A 57 0.85 12.97 0.81
CA ALA A 57 1.96 12.17 0.30
C ALA A 57 1.76 11.80 -1.17
N LEU A 58 0.56 11.33 -1.55
CA LEU A 58 0.22 11.04 -2.96
C LEU A 58 0.36 12.28 -3.85
N GLU A 59 -0.19 13.41 -3.45
CA GLU A 59 -0.09 14.69 -4.20
C GLU A 59 1.38 15.10 -4.38
N SER A 60 2.19 14.99 -3.33
CA SER A 60 3.62 15.32 -3.37
C SER A 60 4.45 14.36 -4.25
N MET A 61 3.89 13.19 -4.60
CA MET A 61 4.46 12.23 -5.54
C MET A 61 3.93 12.44 -6.97
N GLY A 62 3.08 13.45 -7.21
CA GLY A 62 2.42 13.68 -8.50
C GLY A 62 1.27 12.71 -8.79
N LEU A 63 0.74 12.04 -7.76
CA LEU A 63 -0.37 11.08 -7.88
C LEU A 63 -1.68 11.71 -7.41
N ALA A 64 -2.79 11.23 -7.96
CA ALA A 64 -4.11 11.67 -7.51
C ALA A 64 -4.37 11.25 -6.05
N ALA A 65 -4.83 12.17 -5.21
CA ALA A 65 -5.08 11.94 -3.78
C ALA A 65 -6.20 10.90 -3.49
N ASP A 66 -7.00 10.56 -4.49
CA ASP A 66 -8.04 9.55 -4.47
C ASP A 66 -7.65 8.27 -5.23
N SER A 67 -6.37 8.12 -5.60
CA SER A 67 -5.84 6.90 -6.21
C SER A 67 -6.17 5.67 -5.37
N ARG A 68 -6.51 4.58 -6.06
CA ARG A 68 -6.71 3.26 -5.45
C ARG A 68 -5.37 2.52 -5.36
N ALA A 69 -5.28 1.56 -4.45
CA ALA A 69 -4.02 0.86 -4.17
C ALA A 69 -3.44 0.13 -5.40
N GLU A 70 -4.28 -0.47 -6.23
CA GLU A 70 -3.86 -1.19 -7.44
C GLU A 70 -3.30 -0.29 -8.55
N ARG A 71 -3.40 1.04 -8.42
CA ARG A 71 -2.80 1.99 -9.37
C ARG A 71 -1.35 2.32 -9.05
N LEU A 72 -0.85 1.96 -7.86
CA LEU A 72 0.51 2.23 -7.46
C LEU A 72 1.44 1.07 -7.84
N ALA A 73 2.59 1.39 -8.39
CA ALA A 73 3.70 0.47 -8.58
C ALA A 73 4.38 0.12 -7.23
N PRO A 74 5.08 -1.02 -7.12
CA PRO A 74 5.78 -1.41 -5.88
C PRO A 74 6.75 -0.35 -5.33
N GLU A 75 7.46 0.35 -6.22
CA GLU A 75 8.43 1.40 -5.88
C GLU A 75 7.72 2.63 -5.29
N GLN A 76 6.51 2.94 -5.77
CA GLN A 76 5.70 4.02 -5.24
C GLN A 76 5.18 3.71 -3.84
N PHE A 77 4.94 2.44 -3.50
CA PHE A 77 4.63 2.05 -2.11
C PHE A 77 5.82 2.27 -1.16
N ARG A 78 7.04 2.00 -1.62
CA ARG A 78 8.26 2.29 -0.83
C ARG A 78 8.39 3.79 -0.56
N GLU A 79 8.23 4.59 -1.61
CA GLU A 79 8.29 6.05 -1.48
C GLU A 79 7.17 6.61 -0.60
N LEU A 80 5.94 6.12 -0.77
CA LEU A 80 4.81 6.48 0.07
C LEU A 80 5.09 6.17 1.55
N ALA A 81 5.65 4.99 1.85
CA ALA A 81 6.01 4.62 3.22
C ALA A 81 7.02 5.61 3.84
N ASN A 82 8.07 5.99 3.08
CA ASN A 82 9.07 6.95 3.51
C ASN A 82 8.48 8.35 3.79
N ARG A 83 7.52 8.79 2.98
CA ARG A 83 6.83 10.08 3.18
C ARG A 83 5.86 10.07 4.34
N MET A 84 5.25 8.92 4.64
CA MET A 84 4.30 8.78 5.74
C MET A 84 4.96 8.58 7.11
N SER A 85 6.26 8.26 7.15
CA SER A 85 7.05 8.13 8.38
C SER A 85 7.71 9.42 8.86
N ARG A 86 7.77 10.44 8.00
CA ARG A 86 8.23 11.81 8.34
C ARG A 86 7.09 12.63 8.91
#